data_AF-A0A7V1SC72-F1
#
_entry.id   AF-A0A7V1SC72-F1
#
_cell.length_a   1.000
_cell.length_b   1.000
_cell.length_c   1.000
_cell.angle_alpha   90.00
_cell.angle_beta   90.00
_cell.angle_gamma   90.00
#
_symmetry.space_group_name_H-M   'P 1'
#
loop_
_entity.id
_entity.type
_entity.pdbx_description
1 polymer ?
#
loop_
_entity_poly.entity_id
_entity_poly.type
_entity_poly.pdbx_seq_one_letter_code
_entity_poly.pdbx_strand_id
1 'polypeptide(L)'
;MKIELMLILLLFFVSLLAHGGALAQARDYLTDKEAELIRMNQQLDKRTKIYVDAVKRRIALLMNKKLSEKEVESFGLPFGDELDISSDIPRIISEAIDKIEDVAEKDPKNPLIYSSLRILADGCKEFNVQLEILLKKDHDQKRQGTMLSAIDYCQQVLEANERSKAQPAAPKK
;
A
#
# COMPACT_ATOMS: atom_id res chain seq x y z
N MET A 1 53.47 -25.90 -2.21
CA MET A 1 53.13 -25.06 -1.04
C MET A 1 52.68 -23.64 -1.38
N LYS A 2 53.33 -22.91 -2.31
CA LYS A 2 52.95 -21.52 -2.62
C LYS A 2 51.60 -21.35 -3.35
N ILE A 3 51.24 -22.28 -4.23
CA ILE A 3 49.99 -22.21 -5.03
C ILE A 3 48.77 -22.58 -4.18
N GLU A 4 48.86 -23.65 -3.38
CA GLU A 4 47.83 -24.07 -2.40
C GLU A 4 47.49 -22.94 -1.41
N LEU A 5 48.51 -22.26 -0.88
CA LEU A 5 48.32 -21.13 0.04
C LEU A 5 47.66 -19.92 -0.65
N MET A 6 47.96 -19.69 -1.93
CA MET A 6 47.38 -18.60 -2.72
C MET A 6 45.91 -18.88 -3.08
N LEU A 7 45.56 -20.15 -3.34
CA LEU A 7 44.18 -20.57 -3.62
C LEU A 7 43.28 -20.42 -2.38
N ILE A 8 43.80 -20.78 -1.20
CA ILE A 8 43.08 -20.62 0.07
C ILE A 8 42.86 -19.13 0.38
N LEU A 9 43.86 -18.27 0.15
CA LEU A 9 43.74 -16.83 0.36
C LEU A 9 42.73 -16.18 -0.61
N LEU A 10 42.70 -16.64 -1.86
CA LEU A 10 41.73 -16.19 -2.87
C LEU A 10 40.30 -16.60 -2.49
N LEU A 11 40.10 -17.85 -2.04
CA LEU A 11 38.80 -18.34 -1.59
C LEU A 11 38.30 -17.56 -0.35
N PHE A 12 39.20 -17.22 0.57
CA PHE A 12 38.87 -16.39 1.73
C PHE A 12 38.45 -14.96 1.35
N PHE A 13 39.11 -14.37 0.33
CA PHE A 13 38.80 -13.02 -0.15
C PHE A 13 37.46 -12.94 -0.88
N VAL A 14 37.08 -13.99 -1.63
CA VAL A 14 35.78 -14.08 -2.30
C VAL A 14 34.63 -14.21 -1.29
N SER A 15 34.82 -14.94 -0.19
CA SER A 15 33.81 -15.03 0.88
C SER A 15 33.57 -13.71 1.63
N LEU A 16 34.54 -12.80 1.68
CA LEU A 16 34.35 -11.47 2.28
C LEU A 16 33.49 -10.54 1.41
N LEU A 17 33.46 -10.73 0.08
CA LEU A 17 32.63 -9.93 -0.83
C LEU A 17 31.15 -10.37 -0.87
N ALA A 18 30.84 -11.56 -0.36
CA ALA A 18 29.48 -12.10 -0.36
C ALA A 18 28.56 -11.55 0.77
N HIS A 19 29.09 -10.75 1.70
CA HIS A 19 28.34 -10.22 2.85
C HIS A 19 27.82 -8.78 2.67
N GLY A 20 27.91 -8.21 1.46
CA GLY A 20 27.52 -6.81 1.18
C GLY A 20 26.04 -6.59 0.81
N GLY A 21 25.22 -7.64 0.80
CA GLY A 21 23.78 -7.55 0.53
C GLY A 21 22.98 -7.64 1.82
N ALA A 22 23.04 -6.62 2.69
CA ALA A 22 22.00 -6.45 3.69
C ALA A 22 20.69 -6.25 2.92
N LEU A 23 19.88 -7.31 2.86
CA LEU A 23 18.50 -7.24 2.39
C LEU A 23 17.87 -6.07 3.13
N ALA A 24 17.45 -5.04 2.38
CA ALA A 24 16.59 -3.99 2.90
C ALA A 24 15.38 -4.71 3.48
N GLN A 25 15.36 -4.89 4.80
CA GLN A 25 14.26 -5.50 5.50
C GLN A 25 13.08 -4.56 5.23
N ALA A 26 12.12 -5.03 4.44
CA ALA A 26 11.01 -4.20 3.99
C ALA A 26 10.27 -3.69 5.24
N ARG A 27 10.33 -2.37 5.46
CA ARG A 27 9.61 -1.73 6.55
C ARG A 27 8.12 -2.01 6.40
N ASP A 28 7.48 -2.36 7.50
CA ASP A 28 6.02 -2.46 7.59
C ASP A 28 5.39 -1.09 7.28
N TYR A 29 4.57 -1.06 6.23
CA TYR A 29 3.90 0.15 5.76
C TYR A 29 2.56 0.41 6.45
N LEU A 30 2.08 -0.56 7.23
CA LEU A 30 0.95 -0.44 8.14
C LEU A 30 1.47 -0.29 9.57
N THR A 31 0.71 0.41 10.41
CA THR A 31 0.98 0.34 11.85
C THR A 31 0.51 -1.02 12.39
N ASP A 32 1.05 -1.44 13.54
CA ASP A 32 0.61 -2.67 14.21
C ASP A 32 -0.91 -2.69 14.46
N LYS A 33 -1.48 -1.53 14.83
CA LYS A 33 -2.92 -1.39 15.07
C LYS A 33 -3.73 -1.49 13.78
N GLU A 34 -3.26 -0.92 12.67
CA GLU A 34 -3.93 -1.06 11.36
C GLU A 34 -3.89 -2.51 10.90
N ALA A 35 -2.74 -3.17 10.98
CA ALA A 35 -2.58 -4.58 10.64
C ALA A 35 -3.50 -5.47 11.50
N GLU A 36 -3.58 -5.20 12.80
CA GLU A 36 -4.47 -5.92 13.70
C GLU A 36 -5.95 -5.69 13.37
N LEU A 37 -6.36 -4.45 13.08
CA LEU A 37 -7.72 -4.14 12.65
C LEU A 37 -8.08 -4.89 11.37
N ILE A 38 -7.17 -4.94 10.39
CA ILE A 38 -7.36 -5.69 9.14
C ILE A 38 -7.53 -7.18 9.42
N ARG A 39 -6.68 -7.76 10.29
CA ARG A 39 -6.74 -9.17 10.69
C ARG A 39 -8.05 -9.52 11.41
N MET A 40 -8.54 -8.63 12.27
CA MET A 40 -9.75 -8.84 13.07
C MET A 40 -11.04 -8.68 12.26
N ASN A 41 -11.01 -7.93 11.15
CA ASN A 41 -12.16 -7.77 10.27
C ASN A 41 -12.14 -8.86 9.19
N GLN A 42 -13.01 -9.86 9.27
CA GLN A 42 -13.06 -10.93 8.26
C GLN A 42 -13.85 -10.56 7.00
N GLN A 43 -14.74 -9.56 7.09
CA GLN A 43 -15.53 -9.10 5.95
C GLN A 43 -14.70 -8.18 5.04
N LEU A 44 -14.64 -8.51 3.75
CA LEU A 44 -13.78 -7.84 2.77
C LEU A 44 -13.99 -6.32 2.72
N ASP A 45 -15.25 -5.88 2.76
CA ASP A 45 -15.62 -4.46 2.68
C ASP A 45 -15.16 -3.68 3.92
N LYS A 46 -15.28 -4.29 5.11
CA LYS A 46 -14.79 -3.71 6.37
C LYS A 46 -13.26 -3.61 6.39
N ARG A 47 -12.54 -4.62 5.89
CA ARG A 47 -11.07 -4.53 5.73
C ARG A 47 -10.69 -3.43 4.76
N THR A 48 -11.38 -3.34 3.64
CA THR A 48 -11.13 -2.33 2.61
C THR A 48 -11.29 -0.93 3.18
N LYS A 49 -12.27 -0.71 4.05
CA LYS A 49 -12.41 0.57 4.77
C LYS A 49 -11.18 0.90 5.62
N ILE A 50 -10.59 -0.07 6.31
CA ILE A 50 -9.38 0.16 7.11
C ILE A 50 -8.19 0.54 6.23
N TYR A 51 -8.01 -0.10 5.08
CA TYR A 51 -6.99 0.30 4.11
C TYR A 51 -7.21 1.75 3.62
N VAL A 52 -8.46 2.11 3.30
CA VAL A 52 -8.82 3.49 2.92
C VAL A 52 -8.50 4.48 4.05
N ASP A 53 -8.87 4.18 5.29
CA ASP A 53 -8.58 5.03 6.44
C ASP A 53 -7.06 5.16 6.68
N ALA A 54 -6.31 4.07 6.51
CA ALA A 54 -4.85 4.07 6.61
C ALA A 54 -4.20 5.01 5.57
N VAL A 55 -4.69 5.02 4.32
CA VAL A 55 -4.23 5.95 3.28
C VAL A 55 -4.60 7.40 3.62
N LYS A 56 -5.84 7.66 4.04
CA LYS A 56 -6.31 9.00 4.44
C LYS A 56 -5.39 9.64 5.47
N ARG A 57 -4.97 8.86 6.47
CA ARG A 57 -4.11 9.32 7.55
C ARG A 57 -2.71 9.69 7.07
N ARG A 58 -2.13 8.89 6.16
CA ARG A 58 -0.81 9.19 5.57
C ARG A 58 -0.85 10.44 4.70
N ILE A 59 -1.88 10.59 3.87
CA ILE A 59 -2.07 11.83 3.09
C ILE A 59 -2.28 13.04 4.01
N ALA A 60 -3.06 12.90 5.09
CA ALA A 60 -3.26 13.98 6.05
C ALA A 60 -1.92 14.46 6.66
N LEU A 61 -1.04 13.53 7.06
CA LEU A 61 0.29 13.87 7.57
C LEU A 61 1.14 14.61 6.53
N LEU A 62 1.18 14.13 5.27
CA LEU A 62 1.90 14.82 4.18
C LEU A 62 1.34 16.21 3.86
N MET A 63 0.04 16.43 4.10
CA MET A 63 -0.59 17.74 3.99
C MET A 63 -0.37 18.64 5.22
N ASN A 64 0.50 18.25 6.16
CA ASN A 64 0.74 18.93 7.44
C ASN A 64 -0.52 19.06 8.31
N LYS A 65 -1.48 18.14 8.16
CA LYS A 65 -2.66 18.06 9.03
C LYS A 65 -2.34 17.16 10.22
N LYS A 66 -2.78 17.58 11.41
CA LYS A 66 -2.68 16.76 12.62
C LYS A 66 -3.76 15.69 12.62
N LEU A 67 -3.38 14.46 12.96
CA LEU A 67 -4.32 13.39 13.30
C LEU A 67 -4.87 13.66 14.70
N SER A 68 -6.16 13.41 14.91
CA SER A 68 -6.75 13.53 16.25
C SER A 68 -6.22 12.44 17.18
N GLU A 69 -6.26 12.71 18.49
CA GLU A 69 -5.84 11.75 19.52
C GLU A 69 -6.62 10.42 19.39
N LYS A 70 -7.92 10.49 19.10
CA LYS A 70 -8.77 9.33 18.89
C LYS A 70 -8.34 8.49 17.69
N GLU A 71 -7.92 9.13 16.59
CA GLU A 71 -7.41 8.42 15.42
C GLU A 71 -6.08 7.74 15.73
N VAL A 72 -5.18 8.42 16.46
CA VAL A 72 -3.89 7.85 16.88
C VAL A 72 -4.11 6.69 17.85
N GLU A 73 -5.07 6.80 18.78
CA GLU A 73 -5.42 5.72 19.70
C GLU A 73 -5.99 4.51 18.95
N SER A 74 -6.90 4.74 18.00
CA SER A 74 -7.60 3.65 17.31
C SER A 74 -6.70 2.93 16.30
N PHE A 75 -5.87 3.67 15.57
CA PHE A 75 -5.12 3.15 14.42
C PHE A 75 -3.60 3.24 14.57
N GLY A 76 -3.07 3.79 15.67
CA GLY A 76 -1.62 3.97 15.87
C GLY A 76 -1.02 5.05 14.97
N LEU A 77 0.05 5.73 15.39
CA LEU A 77 0.64 6.81 14.58
C LEU A 77 1.46 6.22 13.42
N PRO A 78 1.21 6.57 12.14
CA PRO A 78 2.12 6.24 11.05
C PRO A 78 3.52 6.81 11.35
N PHE A 79 4.54 5.98 11.22
CA PHE A 79 5.92 6.31 11.60
C PHE A 79 6.83 6.34 10.36
N GLY A 80 7.98 7.02 10.47
CA GLY A 80 8.93 7.18 9.35
C GLY A 80 9.07 8.63 8.93
N ASP A 81 9.97 8.89 7.98
CA ASP A 81 10.10 10.22 7.36
C ASP A 81 9.03 10.47 6.28
N GLU A 82 9.03 11.65 5.65
CA GLU A 82 8.03 11.96 4.62
C GLU A 82 8.08 11.00 3.42
N LEU A 83 9.25 10.44 3.09
CA LEU A 83 9.40 9.48 1.99
C LEU A 83 8.87 8.10 2.40
N ASP A 84 9.09 7.69 3.64
CA ASP A 84 8.47 6.50 4.21
C ASP A 84 6.94 6.62 4.14
N ILE A 85 6.38 7.73 4.62
CA ILE A 85 4.93 7.98 4.62
C ILE A 85 4.37 8.04 3.20
N SER A 86 5.07 8.68 2.26
CA SER A 86 4.60 8.76 0.87
C SER A 86 4.69 7.41 0.16
N SER A 87 5.70 6.60 0.46
CA SER A 87 5.87 5.24 -0.09
C SER A 87 4.89 4.22 0.49
N ASP A 88 4.32 4.46 1.68
CA ASP A 88 3.29 3.60 2.25
C ASP A 88 1.98 3.67 1.45
N ILE A 89 1.62 4.84 0.95
CA ILE A 89 0.35 5.09 0.27
C ILE A 89 0.12 4.12 -0.90
N PRO A 90 0.99 4.04 -1.92
CA PRO A 90 0.78 3.12 -3.04
C PRO A 90 0.82 1.65 -2.59
N ARG A 91 1.61 1.31 -1.57
CA ARG A 91 1.67 -0.06 -1.03
C ARG A 91 0.36 -0.49 -0.40
N ILE A 92 -0.29 0.39 0.38
CA ILE A 92 -1.58 0.13 1.00
C ILE A 92 -2.70 -0.01 -0.05
N ILE A 93 -2.69 0.87 -1.06
CA ILE A 93 -3.69 0.80 -2.14
C ILE A 93 -3.51 -0.50 -2.92
N SER A 94 -2.28 -0.87 -3.27
CA SER A 94 -1.97 -2.13 -3.94
C SER A 94 -2.42 -3.34 -3.12
N GLU A 95 -2.12 -3.37 -1.82
CA GLU A 95 -2.56 -4.48 -0.98
C GLU A 95 -4.09 -4.59 -0.91
N ALA A 96 -4.80 -3.46 -0.85
CA ALA A 96 -6.26 -3.45 -0.88
C ALA A 96 -6.80 -4.01 -2.21
N ILE A 97 -6.17 -3.70 -3.34
CA ILE A 97 -6.47 -4.28 -4.66
C ILE A 97 -6.26 -5.80 -4.61
N ASP A 98 -5.07 -6.25 -4.20
CA ASP A 98 -4.72 -7.67 -4.11
C ASP A 98 -5.74 -8.44 -3.27
N LYS A 99 -6.20 -7.87 -2.15
CA LYS A 99 -7.21 -8.52 -1.28
C LYS A 99 -8.59 -8.63 -1.93
N ILE A 100 -8.96 -7.70 -2.80
CA ILE A 100 -10.22 -7.77 -3.55
C ILE A 100 -10.08 -8.80 -4.68
N GLU A 101 -8.96 -8.77 -5.41
CA GLU A 101 -8.66 -9.71 -6.48
C GLU A 101 -8.57 -11.15 -5.97
N ASP A 102 -7.88 -11.38 -4.85
CA ASP A 102 -7.80 -12.66 -4.16
C ASP A 102 -9.18 -13.29 -3.91
N VAL A 103 -10.17 -12.47 -3.54
CA VAL A 103 -11.55 -12.93 -3.30
C VAL A 103 -12.28 -13.13 -4.63
N ALA A 104 -12.08 -12.23 -5.60
CA ALA A 104 -12.67 -12.35 -6.92
C ALA A 104 -12.20 -13.61 -7.68
N GLU A 105 -10.93 -14.00 -7.53
CA GLU A 105 -10.39 -15.22 -8.11
C GLU A 105 -10.98 -16.49 -7.47
N LYS A 106 -11.15 -16.48 -6.14
CA LYS A 106 -11.65 -17.64 -5.37
C LYS A 106 -13.16 -17.79 -5.43
N ASP A 107 -13.89 -16.68 -5.36
CA ASP A 107 -15.34 -16.61 -5.40
C ASP A 107 -15.81 -15.37 -6.18
N PRO A 108 -15.85 -15.44 -7.53
CA PRO A 108 -16.25 -14.31 -8.37
C PRO A 108 -17.68 -13.80 -8.13
N LYS A 109 -18.52 -14.59 -7.44
CA LYS A 109 -19.91 -14.23 -7.13
C LYS A 109 -20.05 -13.63 -5.73
N ASN A 110 -18.95 -13.47 -5.00
CA ASN A 110 -18.99 -12.91 -3.67
C ASN A 110 -19.59 -11.50 -3.70
N PRO A 111 -20.71 -11.25 -2.98
CA PRO A 111 -21.40 -9.97 -3.04
C PRO A 111 -20.58 -8.82 -2.46
N LEU A 112 -19.54 -9.11 -1.67
CA LEU A 112 -18.68 -8.10 -1.05
C LEU A 112 -17.66 -7.51 -2.03
N ILE A 113 -17.38 -8.14 -3.18
CA ILE A 113 -16.42 -7.63 -4.16
C ILE A 113 -16.84 -6.24 -4.64
N TYR A 114 -18.08 -6.09 -5.12
CA TYR A 114 -18.58 -4.79 -5.60
C TYR A 114 -18.64 -3.73 -4.50
N SER A 115 -19.04 -4.12 -3.29
CA SER A 115 -19.07 -3.20 -2.13
C SER A 115 -17.67 -2.69 -1.81
N SER A 116 -16.69 -3.59 -1.77
CA SER A 116 -15.28 -3.29 -1.45
C SER A 116 -14.63 -2.44 -2.53
N LEU A 117 -14.81 -2.81 -3.80
CA LEU A 117 -14.34 -2.04 -4.94
C LEU A 117 -14.90 -0.62 -4.94
N ARG A 118 -16.19 -0.45 -4.63
CA ARG A 118 -16.81 0.87 -4.50
C ARG A 118 -16.22 1.69 -3.35
N ILE A 119 -16.01 1.08 -2.18
CA ILE A 119 -15.38 1.74 -1.02
C ILE A 119 -13.98 2.23 -1.39
N LEU A 120 -13.17 1.37 -2.02
CA LEU A 120 -11.83 1.75 -2.44
C LEU A 120 -11.87 2.86 -3.51
N ALA A 121 -12.76 2.75 -4.49
CA ALA A 121 -12.95 3.75 -5.54
C ALA A 121 -13.36 5.12 -4.98
N ASP A 122 -14.26 5.17 -4.00
CA ASP A 122 -14.66 6.42 -3.36
C ASP A 122 -13.47 7.04 -2.58
N GLY A 123 -12.64 6.23 -1.93
CA GLY A 123 -11.35 6.66 -1.37
C GLY A 123 -10.41 7.23 -2.45
N CYS A 124 -10.21 6.50 -3.54
CA CYS A 124 -9.33 6.89 -4.66
C CYS A 124 -9.72 8.24 -5.30
N LYS A 125 -11.02 8.58 -5.38
CA LYS A 125 -11.46 9.91 -5.83
C LYS A 125 -10.92 11.02 -4.93
N GLU A 126 -11.01 10.85 -3.62
CA GLU A 126 -10.50 11.81 -2.64
C GLU A 126 -8.96 11.85 -2.66
N PHE A 127 -8.32 10.69 -2.78
CA PHE A 127 -6.86 10.57 -2.80
C PHE A 127 -6.26 11.29 -3.99
N ASN A 128 -6.79 11.08 -5.20
CA ASN A 128 -6.27 11.73 -6.41
C ASN A 128 -6.23 13.25 -6.27
N VAL A 129 -7.32 13.87 -5.78
CA VAL A 129 -7.36 15.32 -5.56
C VAL A 129 -6.26 15.77 -4.59
N GLN A 130 -6.05 15.05 -3.50
CA GLN A 130 -5.07 15.41 -2.48
C GLN A 130 -3.63 15.16 -2.93
N LEU A 131 -3.38 14.04 -3.62
CA LEU A 131 -2.08 13.67 -4.18
C LEU A 131 -1.66 14.62 -5.29
N GLU A 132 -2.58 15.08 -6.15
CA GLU A 132 -2.29 16.11 -7.15
C GLU A 132 -1.89 17.46 -6.52
N ILE A 133 -2.52 17.83 -5.40
CA ILE A 133 -2.14 19.03 -4.64
C ILE A 133 -0.73 18.87 -4.06
N LEU A 134 -0.41 17.70 -3.51
CA LEU A 134 0.91 17.40 -2.97
C LEU A 134 1.98 17.41 -4.07
N LEU A 135 1.73 16.75 -5.20
CA LEU A 135 2.64 16.71 -6.35
C LEU A 135 3.05 18.10 -6.86
N LYS A 136 2.11 19.05 -6.90
CA LYS A 136 2.38 20.43 -7.33
C LYS A 136 3.29 21.20 -6.38
N LYS A 137 3.36 20.77 -5.11
CA LYS A 137 4.10 21.44 -4.04
C LYS A 137 5.39 20.71 -3.66
N ASP A 138 5.48 19.43 -3.97
CA ASP A 138 6.65 18.63 -3.67
C ASP A 138 7.75 18.87 -4.71
N HIS A 139 9.00 18.89 -4.26
CA HIS A 139 10.19 19.06 -5.09
C HIS A 139 11.13 17.84 -5.04
N ASP A 140 10.83 16.85 -4.19
CA ASP A 140 11.57 15.60 -4.11
C ASP A 140 11.06 14.60 -5.16
N GLN A 141 11.93 14.23 -6.08
CA GLN A 141 11.58 13.33 -7.19
C GLN A 141 11.17 11.93 -6.73
N LYS A 142 11.72 11.42 -5.62
CA LYS A 142 11.36 10.10 -5.11
C LYS A 142 9.95 10.13 -4.53
N ARG A 143 9.64 11.16 -3.73
CA ARG A 143 8.28 11.34 -3.20
C ARG A 143 7.27 11.54 -4.31
N GLN A 144 7.57 12.39 -5.30
CA GLN A 144 6.72 12.55 -6.48
C GLN A 144 6.46 11.21 -7.19
N GLY A 145 7.50 10.38 -7.35
CA GLY A 145 7.37 9.02 -7.90
C GLY A 145 6.36 8.17 -7.12
N THR A 146 6.46 8.14 -5.79
CA THR A 146 5.52 7.37 -4.94
C THR A 146 4.07 7.87 -5.05
N MET A 147 3.87 9.18 -5.17
CA MET A 147 2.54 9.78 -5.34
C MET A 147 1.95 9.47 -6.72
N LEU A 148 2.77 9.48 -7.78
CA LEU A 148 2.35 9.10 -9.13
C LEU A 148 1.94 7.62 -9.18
N SER A 149 2.68 6.72 -8.53
CA SER A 149 2.27 5.32 -8.40
C SER A 149 0.93 5.17 -7.67
N ALA A 150 0.70 5.95 -6.61
CA ALA A 150 -0.58 5.93 -5.92
C ALA A 150 -1.73 6.42 -6.80
N ILE A 151 -1.51 7.46 -7.61
CA ILE A 151 -2.50 7.97 -8.57
C ILE A 151 -2.81 6.92 -9.64
N ASP A 152 -1.79 6.22 -10.15
CA ASP A 152 -1.97 5.15 -11.14
C ASP A 152 -2.85 4.02 -10.59
N TYR A 153 -2.56 3.52 -9.38
CA TYR A 153 -3.44 2.55 -8.73
C TYR A 153 -4.86 3.08 -8.51
N CYS A 154 -5.00 4.35 -8.11
CA CYS A 154 -6.32 4.97 -8.00
C CYS A 154 -7.07 4.98 -9.33
N GLN A 155 -6.40 5.28 -10.45
CA GLN A 155 -7.01 5.26 -11.77
C GLN A 155 -7.48 3.84 -12.16
N GLN A 156 -6.64 2.82 -11.94
CA GLN A 156 -7.01 1.43 -12.19
C GLN A 156 -8.27 1.02 -11.39
N VAL A 157 -8.33 1.37 -10.10
CA VAL A 157 -9.51 1.10 -9.25
C VAL A 157 -10.76 1.81 -9.79
N LEU A 158 -10.64 3.08 -10.18
CA LEU A 158 -11.77 3.86 -10.70
C LEU A 158 -12.29 3.26 -12.01
N GLU A 159 -11.40 2.88 -12.92
CA GLU A 159 -11.78 2.21 -14.17
C GLU A 159 -12.47 0.87 -13.91
N ALA A 160 -11.90 0.04 -13.03
CA ALA A 160 -12.49 -1.24 -12.65
C ALA A 160 -13.90 -1.06 -12.05
N ASN A 161 -14.07 -0.06 -11.19
CA ASN A 161 -15.37 0.28 -10.61
C ASN A 161 -16.38 0.73 -11.67
N GLU A 162 -16.00 1.57 -12.64
CA GLU A 162 -16.91 1.96 -13.73
C GLU A 162 -17.27 0.77 -14.63
N ARG A 163 -16.30 -0.08 -14.98
CA ARG A 163 -16.56 -1.32 -15.76
C ARG A 163 -17.51 -2.26 -15.03
N SER A 164 -17.41 -2.35 -13.70
CA SER A 164 -18.27 -3.19 -12.86
C SER A 164 -19.75 -2.75 -12.92
N LYS A 165 -20.02 -1.45 -13.09
CA LYS A 165 -21.39 -0.92 -13.21
C LYS A 165 -22.01 -1.19 -14.59
N ALA A 166 -21.17 -1.32 -15.61
CA ALA A 166 -21.60 -1.56 -16.98
C ALA A 166 -21.97 -3.03 -17.25
N GLN A 167 -21.59 -3.95 -16.36
CA GLN A 167 -21.99 -5.36 -16.47
C GLN A 167 -23.41 -5.54 -15.91
N PRO A 168 -24.36 -6.13 -16.68
CA PRO A 168 -25.72 -6.36 -16.19
C PRO A 168 -25.67 -7.27 -14.95
N ALA A 169 -26.37 -6.86 -13.89
CA ALA A 169 -26.46 -7.60 -12.65
C ALA A 169 -26.84 -9.06 -12.92
N ALA A 170 -26.06 -10.01 -12.39
CA ALA A 170 -26.38 -11.43 -12.49
C ALA A 170 -27.82 -11.65 -11.98
N PRO A 171 -28.64 -12.46 -12.69
CA PRO A 171 -30.03 -12.66 -12.31
C PRO A 171 -30.10 -13.20 -10.88
N LYS A 172 -30.86 -12.52 -10.03
CA LYS A 172 -31.19 -12.99 -8.68
C LYS A 172 -31.92 -14.34 -8.85
N LYS A 173 -31.35 -15.40 -8.30
CA LYS A 173 -32.03 -16.70 -8.16
C LYS A 173 -33.04 -16.63 -7.03
#